data_AF-A0A7C5MGC2-F1
#
_entry.id   AF-A0A7C5MGC2-F1
#
_cell.length_a   1.000
_cell.length_b   1.000
_cell.length_c   1.000
_cell.angle_alpha   90.00
_cell.angle_beta   90.00
_cell.angle_gamma   90.00
#
_symmetry.space_group_name_H-M   'P 1'
#
loop_
_entity.id
_entity.type
_entity.pdbx_description
1 polymer ?
#
loop_
_entity_poly.entity_id
_entity_poly.type
_entity_poly.pdbx_seq_one_letter_code
_entity_poly.pdbx_strand_id
1 'polypeptide(L)' 'TCACGNVIETRSTRGSYAIEICSACHPFFTGKQKIVDTEGRVERFNRKYGRTQTTN' A
#
# COMPACT_ATOMS: atom_id res chain seq x y z
N THR A 1 4.60 22.26 4.55
CA THR A 1 3.75 21.92 3.39
C THR A 1 4.04 20.49 2.97
N CYS A 2 2.99 19.72 2.67
CA CYS A 2 3.14 18.36 2.15
C CYS A 2 3.32 18.36 0.62
N ALA A 3 4.02 17.39 0.06
CA ALA A 3 4.18 17.21 -1.39
C ALA A 3 2.84 17.11 -2.15
N CYS A 4 1.79 16.62 -1.48
CA CYS A 4 0.44 16.55 -2.05
C CYS A 4 -0.34 17.89 -1.95
N GLY A 5 0.31 19.00 -1.59
CA GLY A 5 -0.29 20.34 -1.50
C GLY A 5 -1.00 20.63 -0.18
N ASN A 6 -1.10 19.65 0.73
CA ASN A 6 -1.80 19.84 2.01
C ASN A 6 -0.98 20.73 2.97
N VAL A 7 -1.66 21.67 3.62
CA VAL A 7 -1.11 22.56 4.65
C VAL A 7 -1.67 22.13 6.00
N ILE A 8 -0.80 21.72 6.92
CA ILE A 8 -1.18 21.28 8.25
C ILE A 8 -0.86 22.43 9.21
N GLU A 9 -1.88 22.99 9.85
CA GLU A 9 -1.70 23.97 10.91
C GLU A 9 -1.35 23.26 12.22
N THR A 10 -0.05 23.18 12.51
CA THR A 10 0.47 22.57 13.74
C THR A 10 1.32 23.58 14.50
N ARG A 11 1.21 23.59 15.83
CA ARG A 11 2.13 24.35 16.69
C ARG A 11 3.41 23.55 16.88
N SER A 12 4.53 24.10 16.43
CA SER A 12 5.84 23.48 16.60
C SER A 12 6.92 24.52 16.90
N THR A 13 7.99 24.08 17.58
CA THR A 13 9.15 24.89 17.93
C THR A 13 10.06 25.19 16.74
N ARG A 14 10.03 24.36 15.68
CA ARG A 14 10.68 24.67 14.39
C ARG A 14 9.59 25.11 13.42
N GLY A 15 9.65 26.35 12.94
CA GLY A 15 8.52 27.00 12.28
C GLY A 15 8.04 26.36 10.97
N SER A 16 8.94 25.81 10.15
CA SER A 16 8.56 25.22 8.85
C SER A 16 9.01 23.78 8.69
N TYR A 17 8.15 22.97 8.06
CA TYR A 17 8.40 21.57 7.73
C TYR A 17 7.98 21.27 6.29
N ALA A 18 8.90 20.68 5.52
CA ALA A 18 8.59 20.03 4.26
C ALA A 18 8.39 18.53 4.55
N ILE A 19 7.26 17.97 4.13
CA ILE A 19 6.90 16.58 4.42
C ILE A 19 6.48 15.88 3.13
N GLU A 20 7.02 14.70 2.86
CA GLU A 20 6.73 13.94 1.64
C GLU A 20 5.32 13.33 1.63
N ILE A 21 4.82 12.87 2.78
CA ILE A 21 3.52 12.18 2.88
C ILE A 21 2.76 12.66 4.12
N CYS A 22 1.47 12.95 3.98
CA CYS A 22 0.58 13.28 5.10
C CYS A 22 -0.64 12.37 5.15
N SER A 23 -1.45 12.51 6.19
CA SER A 23 -2.68 11.72 6.38
C SER A 23 -3.66 11.80 5.20
N ALA A 24 -3.68 12.92 4.48
CA ALA A 24 -4.54 13.08 3.31
C ALA A 24 -4.09 12.27 2.09
N CYS A 25 -2.80 11.90 2.01
CA CYS A 25 -2.23 11.25 0.83
C CYS A 25 -1.57 9.89 1.11
N HIS A 26 -1.40 9.49 2.38
CA HIS A 26 -0.87 8.16 2.69
C HIS A 26 -1.88 7.06 2.30
N PRO A 27 -1.50 6.05 1.51
CA PRO A 27 -2.39 4.99 1.01
C PRO A 27 -3.17 4.24 2.10
N PHE A 28 -2.62 4.18 3.31
CA PHE A 28 -3.29 3.62 4.49
C PHE A 28 -4.54 4.42 4.88
N PHE A 29 -4.48 5.76 4.86
CA PHE A 29 -5.59 6.62 5.29
C PHE A 29 -6.60 6.86 4.17
N THR A 30 -6.17 6.82 2.90
CA THR A 30 -7.07 7.00 1.75
C THR A 30 -7.84 5.74 1.37
N GLY A 31 -7.72 4.65 2.15
CA GLY A 31 -8.53 3.44 2.03
C GLY A 31 -8.24 2.60 0.78
N LYS A 32 -7.32 3.04 -0.08
CA LYS A 32 -6.81 2.23 -1.19
C LYS A 32 -5.72 1.29 -0.66
N GLN A 33 -6.09 0.44 0.30
CA GLN A 33 -5.32 -0.77 0.54
C GLN A 33 -5.38 -1.55 -0.76
N LYS A 34 -4.26 -1.53 -1.49
CA LYS A 34 -3.99 -2.51 -2.53
C LYS A 34 -4.24 -3.85 -1.87
N ILE A 35 -5.35 -4.49 -2.24
CA ILE A 35 -5.60 -5.88 -1.94
C ILE A 35 -4.32 -6.55 -2.42
N VAL A 36 -3.50 -7.01 -1.47
CA VAL A 36 -2.29 -7.75 -1.84
C VAL A 36 -2.86 -9.05 -2.36
N ASP A 37 -3.08 -9.08 -3.67
CA ASP A 37 -3.82 -10.12 -4.38
C ASP A 37 -3.39 -11.49 -3.87
N THR A 38 -4.27 -12.07 -3.05
CA THR A 38 -4.17 -13.43 -2.54
C THR A 38 -4.12 -14.45 -3.68
N GLU A 39 -4.47 -14.03 -4.90
CA GLU A 39 -4.30 -14.78 -6.15
C GLU A 39 -2.87 -15.29 -6.34
N GLY A 40 -1.84 -14.50 -6.02
CA GLY A 40 -0.45 -14.91 -6.25
C GLY A 40 0.03 -16.03 -5.30
N ARG A 41 -0.58 -16.20 -4.12
CA ARG A 41 -0.17 -17.26 -3.18
C ARG A 41 -0.80 -18.60 -3.55
N VAL A 42 -2.05 -18.60 -4.04
CA VAL A 42 -2.73 -19.80 -4.56
C VAL A 42 -2.16 -20.21 -5.91
N GLU A 43 -1.89 -19.27 -6.82
CA GLU A 43 -1.25 -19.56 -8.11
C GLU A 43 0.15 -20.17 -7.92
N ARG A 44 0.97 -19.65 -6.97
CA ARG A 44 2.27 -20.26 -6.63
C ARG A 44 2.15 -21.65 -6.00
N PHE A 45 1.09 -21.90 -5.23
CA PHE A 45 0.81 -23.23 -4.69
C PHE A 45 0.38 -24.20 -5.80
N ASN A 46 -0.54 -23.80 -6.66
CA ASN A 46 -0.98 -24.57 -7.83
C ASN A 46 0.17 -24.85 -8.80
N ARG A 47 1.09 -23.91 -9.01
CA ARG A 47 2.29 -24.12 -9.84
C ARG A 47 3.31 -25.07 -9.21
N LYS A 48 3.40 -25.13 -7.88
CA LYS A 48 4.37 -25.95 -7.15
C LYS A 48 3.87 -27.37 -6.82
N TYR A 49 2.56 -27.51 -6.62
CA TYR A 49 1.90 -28.77 -6.22
C TYR A 49 0.86 -29.25 -7.22
N GLY A 50 0.76 -28.61 -8.38
CA GLY A 50 0.00 -29.08 -9.54
C GLY A 50 0.54 -30.43 -9.97
N ARG A 51 0.10 -31.48 -9.29
CA ARG A 51 0.24 -32.86 -9.68
C ARG A 51 -0.23 -32.94 -11.12
N THR A 52 0.63 -33.49 -11.96
CA THR A 52 0.26 -34.20 -13.18
C THR A 52 -1.03 -34.96 -12.89
N GLN A 53 -2.16 -34.41 -13.29
CA GLN A 53 -3.41 -35.17 -13.40
C GLN A 53 -3.19 -36.06 -14.61
N THR A 54 -2.50 -37.16 -14.38
CA THR A 54 -2.60 -38.34 -15.22
C THR A 54 -4.02 -38.84 -15.06
N THR A 55 -4.90 -38.42 -15.96
CA THR A 55 -6.19 -39.07 -16.17
C THR A 55 -6.31 -39.36 -17.65
N ASN A 56 -6.03 -40.65 -17.95
CA ASN A 56 -6.38 -41.50 -19.09
C ASN A 56 -6.47 -40.86 -20.48
#